data_AF-A0A257S436-F1
#
_entry.id   AF-A0A257S436-F1
#
_cell.length_a   1.000
_cell.length_b   1.000
_cell.length_c   1.000
_cell.angle_alpha   90.00
_cell.angle_beta   90.00
_cell.angle_gamma   90.00
#
_symmetry.space_group_name_H-M   'P 1'
#
loop_
_entity.id
_entity.type
_entity.pdbx_description
1 polymer ?
#
loop_
_entity_poly.entity_id
_entity_poly.type
_entity_poly.pdbx_seq_one_letter_code
_entity_poly.pdbx_strand_id
1 'polypeptide(L)'
;MSQSISIGGGVNNQKLTGIVTIPTSNLTPSQVASLQSLLNADFSAAAQGTVDLIDFDAVIPQTFSTAGSQSTGGIYEVTNTSGTGVTSPGSVNVAVTVPSSTSNVILQAPGTISVTGNGQASTYFIGSQTAALITTGGSGAGTNTIYGLGGNTTINAAGDNQISLSGGNDLVRVLNGNDTVNATGSATVRVGIPNGYAGSVDFINNGTGSVVVLGQRGSVTAFGGNAGGLLYGGTAGNNQLVAGNGSFTLVGGGNGDTLAAGYNATFSTSNNNDLFAGVGNETLGASQATNNNLFAAGSGNDVISSAGAGAQYFFTSSSSSTIYGSTVTGATNTYFVSNSTAGGGSSVLENFNMATDQVVARNGVVISSVNNITASIYPTGAAAVMLSDGSQITMVGYNASQLTKFVGGSVIN
;
A
#
# COMPACT_ATOMS: atom_id res chain seq x y z
N MET A 1 15.72 -24.35 -1.15
CA MET A 1 16.40 -24.58 0.15
C MET A 1 15.77 -23.63 1.16
N SER A 2 15.38 -24.12 2.34
CA SER A 2 14.99 -23.24 3.45
C SER A 2 16.19 -22.37 3.81
N GLN A 3 16.04 -21.05 3.78
CA GLN A 3 17.10 -20.14 4.18
C GLN A 3 16.91 -19.76 5.65
N SER A 4 18.02 -19.55 6.34
CA SER A 4 18.02 -19.21 7.74
C SER A 4 19.19 -18.31 8.08
N ILE A 5 19.02 -17.55 9.15
CA ILE A 5 20.07 -16.83 9.84
C ILE A 5 20.46 -17.66 11.07
N SER A 6 21.75 -17.72 11.39
CA SER A 6 22.26 -18.44 12.56
C SER A 6 22.94 -17.48 13.52
N ILE A 7 22.55 -17.47 14.77
CA ILE A 7 23.15 -16.63 15.82
C ILE A 7 23.73 -17.51 16.91
N GLY A 8 24.71 -16.99 17.66
CA GLY A 8 25.11 -17.63 18.91
C GLY A 8 23.95 -17.52 19.90
N GLY A 9 23.49 -18.61 20.50
CA GLY A 9 22.49 -18.61 21.56
C GLY A 9 23.14 -18.60 22.94
N GLY A 10 22.50 -17.94 23.91
CA GLY A 10 22.97 -17.83 25.29
C GLY A 10 22.72 -19.08 26.15
N VAL A 11 23.36 -19.16 27.32
CA VAL A 11 22.86 -19.90 28.49
C VAL A 11 22.64 -18.87 29.58
N ASN A 12 21.39 -18.73 30.05
CA ASN A 12 21.01 -18.04 31.29
C ASN A 12 21.95 -16.87 31.67
N ASN A 13 21.84 -15.76 30.92
CA ASN A 13 22.47 -14.47 31.16
C ASN A 13 24.00 -14.34 31.03
N GLN A 14 24.81 -15.35 30.65
CA GLN A 14 26.28 -15.15 30.72
C GLN A 14 27.18 -15.72 29.60
N LYS A 15 26.73 -16.58 28.67
CA LYS A 15 27.63 -17.00 27.55
C LYS A 15 26.92 -17.58 26.34
N LEU A 16 27.40 -17.22 25.14
CA LEU A 16 27.01 -17.84 23.87
C LEU A 16 27.59 -19.25 23.75
N THR A 17 26.79 -20.30 23.92
CA THR A 17 27.24 -21.69 23.76
C THR A 17 26.39 -22.52 22.80
N GLY A 18 25.19 -22.03 22.43
CA GLY A 18 24.31 -22.67 21.46
C GLY A 18 24.34 -22.00 20.08
N ILE A 19 23.67 -22.61 19.09
CA ILE A 19 23.33 -21.95 17.82
C ILE A 19 21.81 -21.86 17.75
N VAL A 20 21.27 -20.65 17.59
CA VAL A 20 19.86 -20.45 17.28
C VAL A 20 19.73 -20.19 15.79
N THR A 21 18.86 -20.96 15.15
CA THR A 21 18.52 -20.81 13.74
C THR A 21 17.20 -20.06 13.65
N ILE A 22 17.21 -18.92 12.95
CA ILE A 22 16.03 -18.11 12.61
C ILE A 22 15.67 -18.41 11.16
N PRO A 23 14.63 -19.23 10.89
CA PRO A 23 14.21 -19.50 9.54
C PRO A 23 13.62 -18.24 8.91
N THR A 24 13.91 -18.08 7.63
CA THR A 24 13.45 -16.96 6.83
C THR A 24 12.62 -17.49 5.67
N SER A 25 11.51 -16.82 5.40
CA SER A 25 10.67 -17.11 4.23
C SER A 25 11.01 -16.13 3.11
N ASN A 26 11.29 -16.67 1.92
CA ASN A 26 11.30 -15.93 0.65
C ASN A 26 12.23 -14.71 0.57
N LEU A 27 13.30 -14.66 1.37
CA LEU A 27 14.40 -13.71 1.18
C LEU A 27 15.38 -14.21 0.11
N THR A 28 16.20 -13.33 -0.46
CA THR A 28 17.32 -13.73 -1.33
C THR A 28 18.57 -14.09 -0.50
N PRO A 29 19.53 -14.86 -1.05
CA PRO A 29 20.78 -15.14 -0.35
C PRO A 29 21.55 -13.88 0.07
N SER A 30 21.51 -12.81 -0.74
CA SER A 30 22.14 -11.54 -0.38
C SER A 30 21.44 -10.85 0.79
N GLN A 31 20.11 -10.85 0.81
CA GLN A 31 19.33 -10.31 1.94
C GLN A 31 19.61 -11.08 3.23
N VAL A 32 19.67 -12.42 3.17
CA VAL A 32 20.01 -13.26 4.32
C VAL A 32 21.43 -12.97 4.81
N ALA A 33 22.40 -12.82 3.91
CA ALA A 33 23.78 -12.48 4.27
C ALA A 33 23.89 -11.10 4.94
N SER A 34 23.15 -10.10 4.47
CA SER A 34 23.10 -8.78 5.11
C SER A 34 22.52 -8.83 6.53
N LEU A 35 21.41 -9.55 6.73
CA LEU A 35 20.80 -9.72 8.05
C LEU A 35 21.73 -10.51 8.99
N GLN A 36 22.40 -11.54 8.48
CA GLN A 36 23.39 -12.33 9.22
C GLN A 36 24.57 -11.46 9.69
N SER A 37 25.05 -10.57 8.82
CA SER A 37 26.16 -9.66 9.17
C SER A 37 25.79 -8.68 10.27
N LEU A 38 24.54 -8.19 10.28
CA LEU A 38 24.03 -7.29 11.32
C LEU A 38 24.04 -7.99 12.69
N LEU A 39 23.44 -9.19 12.75
CA LEU A 39 23.38 -9.96 14.00
C LEU A 39 24.77 -10.41 14.47
N ASN A 40 25.67 -10.80 13.57
CA ASN A 40 27.04 -11.20 13.94
C ASN A 40 27.81 -10.12 14.71
N ALA A 41 27.62 -8.83 14.36
CA ALA A 41 28.26 -7.73 15.05
C ALA A 41 27.79 -7.62 16.51
N ASP A 42 26.49 -7.73 16.73
CA ASP A 42 25.88 -7.63 18.07
C ASP A 42 26.24 -8.81 18.96
N PHE A 43 26.22 -10.03 18.41
CA PHE A 43 26.63 -11.22 19.15
C PHE A 43 28.13 -11.22 19.46
N SER A 44 28.96 -10.65 18.60
CA SER A 44 30.39 -10.45 18.88
C SER A 44 30.61 -9.44 20.02
N ALA A 45 29.78 -8.39 20.11
CA ALA A 45 29.81 -7.43 21.21
C ALA A 45 29.37 -8.08 22.53
N ALA A 46 28.29 -8.88 22.51
CA ALA A 46 27.82 -9.62 23.68
C ALA A 46 28.88 -10.62 24.19
N ALA A 47 29.57 -11.32 23.29
CA ALA A 47 30.66 -12.24 23.64
C ALA A 47 31.86 -11.53 24.30
N GLN A 48 32.08 -10.26 23.99
CA GLN A 48 33.13 -9.41 24.57
C GLN A 48 32.66 -8.72 25.87
N GLY A 49 31.41 -8.91 26.27
CA GLY A 49 30.82 -8.28 27.46
C GLY A 49 30.59 -6.77 27.31
N THR A 50 30.54 -6.25 26.08
CA THR A 50 30.30 -4.82 25.84
C THR A 50 28.83 -4.47 25.76
N VAL A 51 27.96 -5.47 25.56
CA VAL A 51 26.50 -5.36 25.63
C VAL A 51 25.93 -6.56 26.37
N ASP A 52 24.71 -6.42 26.90
CA ASP A 52 24.03 -7.46 27.64
C ASP A 52 23.29 -8.41 26.70
N LEU A 53 23.25 -9.70 27.05
CA LEU A 53 22.37 -10.70 26.42
C LEU A 53 21.39 -11.23 27.46
N ILE A 54 20.12 -10.97 27.24
CA ILE A 54 19.03 -11.64 27.93
C ILE A 54 18.51 -12.72 26.99
N ASP A 55 18.55 -13.96 27.45
CA ASP A 55 18.07 -15.11 26.68
C ASP A 55 16.95 -15.81 27.44
N PHE A 56 15.85 -16.06 26.74
CA PHE A 56 14.62 -16.61 27.28
C PHE A 56 14.20 -17.88 26.52
N ASP A 57 14.31 -19.02 27.21
CA ASP A 57 13.87 -20.33 26.74
C ASP A 57 12.33 -20.46 26.79
N ALA A 58 11.67 -20.20 25.66
CA ALA A 58 10.25 -20.37 25.44
C ALA A 58 9.86 -21.86 25.34
N VAL A 59 9.40 -22.42 26.47
CA VAL A 59 8.83 -23.77 26.57
C VAL A 59 7.38 -23.73 27.13
N ILE A 60 6.46 -24.47 26.47
CA ILE A 60 5.04 -24.85 26.76
C ILE A 60 4.25 -24.02 27.80
N PRO A 61 2.98 -23.62 27.53
CA PRO A 61 2.48 -22.25 27.69
C PRO A 61 2.83 -21.63 29.04
N GLN A 62 3.61 -20.56 29.00
CA GLN A 62 3.96 -19.79 30.17
C GLN A 62 3.78 -18.30 29.85
N THR A 63 2.97 -17.63 30.65
CA THR A 63 2.89 -16.17 30.65
C THR A 63 4.01 -15.64 31.54
N PHE A 64 5.06 -15.12 30.93
CA PHE A 64 6.10 -14.38 31.66
C PHE A 64 5.75 -12.90 31.69
N SER A 65 6.16 -12.20 32.75
CA SER A 65 6.00 -10.75 32.87
C SER A 65 7.27 -10.10 33.42
N THR A 66 8.44 -10.54 32.95
CA THR A 66 9.73 -10.02 33.45
C THR A 66 10.44 -9.19 32.40
N ALA A 67 10.65 -7.92 32.73
CA ALA A 67 11.76 -7.14 32.18
C ALA A 67 13.03 -7.65 32.88
N GLY A 68 13.88 -8.42 32.20
CA GLY A 68 15.25 -8.57 32.70
C GLY A 68 15.94 -7.21 32.62
N SER A 69 16.76 -6.81 33.59
CA SER A 69 17.44 -5.51 33.51
C SER A 69 18.65 -5.60 32.58
N GLN A 70 18.80 -4.66 31.63
CA GLN A 70 20.04 -4.43 30.91
C GLN A 70 20.66 -3.12 31.41
N SER A 71 21.93 -3.14 31.82
CA SER A 71 22.69 -1.96 32.22
C SER A 71 23.33 -1.24 31.03
N THR A 72 23.67 -1.99 29.98
CA THR A 72 24.53 -1.51 28.88
C THR A 72 23.80 -1.50 27.54
N GLY A 73 22.51 -1.89 27.55
CA GLY A 73 21.76 -2.24 26.34
C GLY A 73 22.25 -3.54 25.71
N GLY A 74 21.62 -3.98 24.64
CA GLY A 74 22.03 -5.20 23.94
C GLY A 74 20.89 -6.02 23.35
N ILE A 75 20.98 -7.34 23.52
CA ILE A 75 20.14 -8.33 22.85
C ILE A 75 19.12 -8.90 23.84
N TYR A 76 17.87 -8.94 23.42
CA TYR A 76 16.79 -9.63 24.11
C TYR A 76 16.28 -10.76 23.21
N GLU A 77 16.58 -11.99 23.58
CA GLU A 77 16.31 -13.19 22.81
C GLU A 77 15.16 -13.99 23.45
N VAL A 78 14.17 -14.36 22.66
CA VAL A 78 13.06 -15.25 23.05
C VAL A 78 13.04 -16.40 22.07
N THR A 79 13.46 -17.59 22.50
CA THR A 79 13.59 -18.73 21.59
C THR A 79 13.10 -20.04 22.20
N ASN A 80 12.66 -20.99 21.38
CA ASN A 80 12.43 -22.36 21.86
C ASN A 80 13.71 -23.21 21.84
N THR A 81 14.88 -22.59 21.67
CA THR A 81 16.18 -23.28 21.55
C THR A 81 16.95 -23.10 22.85
N SER A 82 17.16 -24.19 23.58
CA SER A 82 17.97 -24.15 24.81
C SER A 82 19.40 -23.69 24.54
N GLY A 83 20.11 -23.25 25.56
CA GLY A 83 21.50 -22.81 25.44
C GLY A 83 22.55 -23.85 25.03
N THR A 84 22.13 -25.10 24.79
CA THR A 84 22.95 -26.13 24.12
C THR A 84 22.64 -26.29 22.62
N GLY A 85 21.73 -25.46 22.07
CA GLY A 85 21.28 -25.52 20.68
C GLY A 85 20.13 -26.50 20.41
N VAL A 86 19.55 -27.12 21.44
CA VAL A 86 18.44 -28.07 21.27
C VAL A 86 17.11 -27.33 21.23
N THR A 87 16.34 -27.54 20.16
CA THR A 87 14.99 -26.98 19.99
C THR A 87 13.93 -27.81 20.71
N SER A 88 13.10 -27.13 21.51
CA SER A 88 11.93 -27.73 22.15
C SER A 88 10.74 -27.69 21.18
N PRO A 89 10.10 -28.84 20.88
CA PRO A 89 8.95 -28.88 19.98
C PRO A 89 7.69 -28.29 20.63
N GLY A 90 6.75 -27.86 19.80
CA GLY A 90 5.44 -27.36 20.23
C GLY A 90 5.28 -25.84 20.07
N SER A 91 4.03 -25.39 20.11
CA SER A 91 3.70 -23.96 20.06
C SER A 91 3.65 -23.35 21.45
N VAL A 92 4.18 -22.13 21.59
CA VAL A 92 4.17 -21.35 22.82
C VAL A 92 3.17 -20.20 22.74
N ASN A 93 2.76 -19.69 23.89
CA ASN A 93 2.06 -18.42 24.01
C ASN A 93 2.76 -17.62 25.10
N VAL A 94 3.61 -16.67 24.70
CA VAL A 94 4.52 -15.94 25.56
C VAL A 94 4.17 -14.46 25.49
N ALA A 95 4.20 -13.78 26.64
CA ALA A 95 4.24 -12.33 26.71
C ALA A 95 5.57 -11.93 27.34
N VAL A 96 6.20 -10.87 26.84
CA VAL A 96 7.44 -10.30 27.39
C VAL A 96 7.37 -8.78 27.43
N THR A 97 8.01 -8.20 28.44
CA THR A 97 8.25 -6.76 28.50
C THR A 97 9.73 -6.50 28.25
N VAL A 98 10.05 -5.86 27.14
CA VAL A 98 11.43 -5.58 26.73
C VAL A 98 11.92 -4.30 27.40
N PRO A 99 13.13 -4.30 28.00
CA PRO A 99 13.75 -3.11 28.58
C PRO A 99 13.93 -1.98 27.58
N SER A 100 13.85 -0.73 28.04
CA SER A 100 14.05 0.44 27.17
C SER A 100 15.48 0.60 26.64
N SER A 101 16.46 -0.12 27.18
CA SER A 101 17.85 -0.09 26.72
C SER A 101 18.15 -1.13 25.64
N THR A 102 17.18 -2.00 25.30
CA THR A 102 17.41 -3.09 24.35
C THR A 102 17.57 -2.54 22.93
N SER A 103 18.65 -2.93 22.26
CA SER A 103 18.93 -2.52 20.88
C SER A 103 18.37 -3.52 19.88
N ASN A 104 18.39 -4.82 20.21
CA ASN A 104 17.94 -5.89 19.35
C ASN A 104 17.00 -6.84 20.09
N VAL A 105 15.87 -7.15 19.47
CA VAL A 105 14.89 -8.12 19.96
C VAL A 105 14.79 -9.26 18.95
N ILE A 106 14.96 -10.49 19.41
CA ILE A 106 14.93 -11.68 18.55
C ILE A 106 13.81 -12.59 19.05
N LEU A 107 12.84 -12.89 18.18
CA LEU A 107 11.66 -13.66 18.49
C LEU A 107 11.61 -14.91 17.61
N GLN A 108 11.95 -16.07 18.17
CA GLN A 108 12.09 -17.30 17.42
C GLN A 108 11.55 -18.51 18.18
N ALA A 109 10.23 -18.67 18.19
CA ALA A 109 9.57 -19.87 18.67
C ALA A 109 8.25 -20.09 17.92
N PRO A 110 7.86 -21.34 17.64
CA PRO A 110 6.54 -21.62 17.10
C PRO A 110 5.45 -21.12 18.04
N GLY A 111 4.42 -20.47 17.52
CA GLY A 111 3.29 -19.96 18.33
C GLY A 111 3.29 -18.44 18.46
N THR A 112 2.66 -17.92 19.52
CA THR A 112 2.44 -16.48 19.70
C THR A 112 3.42 -15.89 20.69
N ILE A 113 4.07 -14.78 20.32
CA ILE A 113 4.91 -13.98 21.22
C ILE A 113 4.44 -12.54 21.21
N SER A 114 3.98 -12.04 22.36
CA SER A 114 3.59 -10.65 22.55
C SER A 114 4.72 -9.86 23.20
N VAL A 115 5.10 -8.75 22.58
CA VAL A 115 6.16 -7.86 23.05
C VAL A 115 5.59 -6.49 23.37
N THR A 116 5.80 -6.05 24.61
CA THR A 116 5.51 -4.69 25.06
C THR A 116 6.76 -4.03 25.64
N GLY A 117 6.74 -2.72 25.80
CA GLY A 117 7.87 -1.97 26.35
C GLY A 117 8.76 -1.40 25.25
N ASN A 118 10.06 -1.33 25.52
CA ASN A 118 11.05 -0.81 24.58
C ASN A 118 10.78 0.63 24.10
N GLY A 119 10.82 1.58 25.04
CA GLY A 119 10.55 3.00 24.78
C GLY A 119 11.66 3.75 24.01
N GLN A 120 12.53 3.04 23.29
CA GLN A 120 13.63 3.57 22.48
C GLN A 120 13.64 2.88 21.10
N ALA A 121 14.48 3.38 20.19
CA ALA A 121 14.68 2.78 18.88
C ALA A 121 15.36 1.41 18.99
N SER A 122 14.76 0.38 18.38
CA SER A 122 15.36 -0.96 18.35
C SER A 122 15.09 -1.71 17.06
N THR A 123 15.89 -2.75 16.84
CA THR A 123 15.72 -3.68 15.74
C THR A 123 15.04 -4.97 16.21
N TYR A 124 14.01 -5.43 15.49
CA TYR A 124 13.29 -6.66 15.77
C TYR A 124 13.55 -7.68 14.67
N PHE A 125 13.90 -8.91 15.04
CA PHE A 125 14.03 -10.05 14.14
C PHE A 125 13.03 -11.13 14.54
N ILE A 126 12.04 -11.38 13.67
CA ILE A 126 10.92 -12.27 13.97
C ILE A 126 11.01 -13.45 13.02
N GLY A 127 11.33 -14.62 13.54
CA GLY A 127 11.47 -15.83 12.72
C GLY A 127 10.16 -16.28 12.08
N SER A 128 10.26 -17.02 10.97
CA SER A 128 9.10 -17.40 10.16
C SER A 128 8.07 -18.29 10.84
N GLN A 129 8.40 -18.86 12.00
CA GLN A 129 7.52 -19.71 12.81
C GLN A 129 6.78 -18.95 13.91
N THR A 130 7.15 -17.68 14.13
CA THR A 130 6.64 -16.85 15.22
C THR A 130 5.48 -15.99 14.74
N ALA A 131 4.31 -16.11 15.38
CA ALA A 131 3.23 -15.14 15.25
C ALA A 131 3.43 -14.03 16.30
N ALA A 132 4.13 -12.96 15.93
CA ALA A 132 4.46 -11.90 16.88
C ALA A 132 3.36 -10.84 16.99
N LEU A 133 3.15 -10.33 18.21
CA LEU A 133 2.36 -9.12 18.47
C LEU A 133 3.30 -8.08 19.09
N ILE A 134 3.65 -7.05 18.33
CA ILE A 134 4.61 -6.02 18.75
C ILE A 134 3.87 -4.69 18.88
N THR A 135 4.18 -3.94 19.94
CA THR A 135 3.78 -2.54 20.04
C THR A 135 5.04 -1.69 20.19
N THR A 136 5.31 -0.83 19.22
CA THR A 136 6.40 0.15 19.32
C THR A 136 5.91 1.38 20.11
N GLY A 137 6.80 2.00 20.90
CA GLY A 137 6.45 3.06 21.86
C GLY A 137 6.11 4.44 21.25
N GLY A 138 5.48 5.30 22.05
CA GLY A 138 4.89 6.60 21.67
C GLY A 138 5.86 7.77 21.45
N SER A 139 5.31 9.00 21.41
CA SER A 139 6.00 10.24 21.02
C SER A 139 7.40 10.40 21.67
N GLY A 140 8.45 10.25 20.86
CA GLY A 140 9.85 10.28 21.30
C GLY A 140 10.60 8.96 21.18
N ALA A 141 9.91 7.84 20.88
CA ALA A 141 10.56 6.62 20.44
C ALA A 141 11.26 6.89 19.09
N GLY A 142 12.57 6.68 19.03
CA GLY A 142 13.29 6.77 17.77
C GLY A 142 12.85 5.67 16.78
N THR A 143 13.43 5.68 15.59
CA THR A 143 13.02 4.77 14.52
C THR A 143 13.31 3.31 14.83
N ASN A 144 12.26 2.49 14.92
CA ASN A 144 12.42 1.04 15.01
C ASN A 144 12.62 0.44 13.64
N THR A 145 13.43 -0.61 13.57
CA THR A 145 13.56 -1.45 12.38
C THR A 145 12.98 -2.81 12.67
N ILE A 146 12.04 -3.31 11.87
CA ILE A 146 11.34 -4.56 12.14
C ILE A 146 11.44 -5.49 10.93
N TYR A 147 11.96 -6.70 11.16
CA TYR A 147 12.04 -7.75 10.16
C TYR A 147 11.10 -8.91 10.54
N GLY A 148 9.93 -8.96 9.90
CA GLY A 148 9.00 -10.10 9.94
C GLY A 148 9.37 -11.12 8.88
N LEU A 149 10.06 -12.19 9.28
CA LEU A 149 10.71 -13.13 8.37
C LEU A 149 9.81 -14.29 7.93
N GLY A 150 8.49 -14.16 8.09
CA GLY A 150 7.51 -15.08 7.48
C GLY A 150 6.31 -15.47 8.34
N GLY A 151 6.36 -15.27 9.66
CA GLY A 151 5.26 -15.60 10.55
C GLY A 151 4.20 -14.50 10.58
N ASN A 152 2.96 -14.83 10.96
CA ASN A 152 1.85 -13.89 10.99
C ASN A 152 2.08 -12.81 12.06
N THR A 153 2.55 -11.64 11.65
CA THR A 153 3.00 -10.59 12.56
C THR A 153 1.97 -9.47 12.64
N THR A 154 1.61 -9.09 13.86
CA THR A 154 0.85 -7.86 14.14
C THR A 154 1.76 -6.83 14.76
N ILE A 155 1.88 -5.66 14.13
CA ILE A 155 2.71 -4.54 14.59
C ILE A 155 1.79 -3.36 14.86
N ASN A 156 1.74 -2.89 16.10
CA ASN A 156 1.14 -1.61 16.46
C ASN A 156 2.28 -0.58 16.43
N ALA A 157 2.41 0.10 15.29
CA ALA A 157 3.50 1.01 14.98
C ALA A 157 3.16 2.42 15.48
N ALA A 158 3.84 2.87 16.54
CA ALA A 158 3.92 4.28 16.91
C ALA A 158 5.33 4.81 16.62
N GLY A 159 5.44 6.12 16.37
CA GLY A 159 6.67 6.75 15.88
C GLY A 159 6.95 6.43 14.41
N ASP A 160 8.15 6.78 13.95
CA ASP A 160 8.56 6.59 12.56
C ASP A 160 9.29 5.25 12.43
N ASN A 161 8.70 4.22 11.84
CA ASN A 161 9.29 2.87 11.79
C ASN A 161 9.67 2.43 10.37
N GLN A 162 10.63 1.51 10.29
CA GLN A 162 11.07 0.83 9.07
C GLN A 162 10.73 -0.65 9.19
N ILE A 163 9.74 -1.12 8.44
CA ILE A 163 9.16 -2.46 8.59
C ILE A 163 9.39 -3.25 7.30
N SER A 164 9.87 -4.48 7.40
CA SER A 164 10.08 -5.40 6.29
C SER A 164 9.45 -6.75 6.60
N LEU A 165 8.56 -7.22 5.73
CA LEU A 165 7.73 -8.42 5.90
C LEU A 165 7.93 -9.34 4.70
N SER A 166 8.32 -10.60 4.92
CA SER A 166 8.73 -11.51 3.82
C SER A 166 7.82 -12.73 3.59
N GLY A 167 6.84 -12.94 4.45
CA GLY A 167 5.83 -14.00 4.34
C GLY A 167 4.83 -13.93 5.47
N GLY A 168 3.79 -14.75 5.41
CA GLY A 168 2.72 -14.75 6.41
C GLY A 168 1.61 -13.75 6.08
N ASN A 169 0.64 -13.67 7.00
CA ASN A 169 -0.45 -12.72 6.96
C ASN A 169 -0.21 -11.66 8.03
N ASP A 170 0.31 -10.52 7.60
CA ASP A 170 0.81 -9.48 8.48
C ASP A 170 -0.16 -8.30 8.57
N LEU A 171 -0.19 -7.69 9.75
CA LEU A 171 -1.00 -6.52 10.04
C LEU A 171 -0.15 -5.44 10.70
N VAL A 172 0.04 -4.33 10.00
CA VAL A 172 0.73 -3.13 10.51
C VAL A 172 -0.30 -2.05 10.80
N ARG A 173 -0.54 -1.77 12.07
CA ARG A 173 -1.36 -0.64 12.51
C ARG A 173 -0.48 0.58 12.72
N VAL A 174 -0.50 1.49 11.74
CA VAL A 174 0.19 2.79 11.82
C VAL A 174 -0.64 3.72 12.71
N LEU A 175 -0.17 3.97 13.94
CA LEU A 175 -0.87 4.73 14.97
C LEU A 175 -0.53 6.22 14.93
N ASN A 176 0.72 6.57 14.60
CA ASN A 176 1.26 7.93 14.44
C ASN A 176 2.65 7.83 13.79
N GLY A 177 3.24 8.97 13.41
CA GLY A 177 4.57 9.02 12.78
C GLY A 177 4.54 8.82 11.27
N ASN A 178 5.68 8.58 10.66
CA ASN A 178 5.83 8.26 9.25
C ASN A 178 6.47 6.88 9.13
N ASP A 179 5.67 5.89 8.75
CA ASP A 179 6.10 4.50 8.66
C ASP A 179 6.42 4.11 7.22
N THR A 180 7.55 3.44 7.02
CA THR A 180 7.86 2.75 5.78
C THR A 180 7.63 1.25 5.96
N VAL A 181 6.80 0.65 5.11
CA VAL A 181 6.47 -0.76 5.16
C VAL A 181 6.80 -1.41 3.81
N ASN A 182 7.78 -2.32 3.83
CA ASN A 182 8.22 -3.10 2.70
C ASN A 182 7.66 -4.53 2.80
N ALA A 183 6.83 -4.92 1.84
CA ALA A 183 6.43 -6.32 1.66
C ALA A 183 7.33 -6.97 0.61
N THR A 184 7.80 -8.18 0.90
CA THR A 184 8.63 -9.00 0.01
C THR A 184 8.14 -10.44 0.07
N GLY A 185 8.70 -11.28 -0.80
CA GLY A 185 8.38 -12.70 -0.77
C GLY A 185 6.89 -12.96 -0.96
N SER A 186 6.26 -13.66 -0.02
CA SER A 186 4.84 -14.05 -0.11
C SER A 186 3.96 -13.42 0.97
N ALA A 187 4.38 -12.30 1.55
CA ALA A 187 3.62 -11.63 2.61
C ALA A 187 2.30 -11.09 2.06
N THR A 188 1.18 -11.42 2.72
CA THR A 188 -0.06 -10.63 2.55
C THR A 188 -0.07 -9.58 3.65
N VAL A 189 -0.16 -8.30 3.27
CA VAL A 189 0.04 -7.21 4.22
C VAL A 189 -1.16 -6.29 4.24
N ARG A 190 -1.68 -6.08 5.46
CA ARG A 190 -2.63 -5.00 5.73
C ARG A 190 -1.93 -3.89 6.51
N VAL A 191 -1.91 -2.68 5.97
CA VAL A 191 -1.32 -1.50 6.62
C VAL A 191 -2.39 -0.45 6.92
N GLY A 192 -2.29 0.16 8.08
CA GLY A 192 -3.18 1.22 8.56
C GLY A 192 -4.15 0.74 9.64
N ILE A 193 -5.03 1.65 10.06
CA ILE A 193 -6.06 1.37 11.08
C ILE A 193 -7.47 1.50 10.47
N PRO A 194 -8.49 0.78 10.98
CA PRO A 194 -9.86 0.92 10.45
C PRO A 194 -10.49 2.28 10.75
N ASN A 195 -10.13 2.90 11.88
CA ASN A 195 -10.65 4.18 12.35
C ASN A 195 -9.55 4.90 13.13
N GLY A 196 -9.50 6.24 13.02
CA GLY A 196 -8.60 7.08 13.81
C GLY A 196 -7.62 7.87 12.94
N TYR A 197 -6.59 8.39 13.58
CA TYR A 197 -5.49 9.06 12.89
C TYR A 197 -4.42 8.04 12.57
N ALA A 198 -4.14 7.83 11.28
CA ALA A 198 -2.90 7.23 10.86
C ALA A 198 -1.91 8.37 10.59
N GLY A 199 -0.65 8.15 10.94
CA GLY A 199 0.45 8.94 10.40
C GLY A 199 0.62 8.72 8.88
N SER A 200 1.70 9.24 8.30
CA SER A 200 1.96 9.00 6.87
C SER A 200 2.49 7.58 6.65
N VAL A 201 2.18 6.99 5.50
CA VAL A 201 2.61 5.63 5.16
C VAL A 201 3.27 5.59 3.79
N ASP A 202 4.50 5.09 3.76
CA ASP A 202 5.18 4.68 2.54
C ASP A 202 5.14 3.14 2.46
N PHE A 203 4.27 2.60 1.62
CA PHE A 203 4.09 1.16 1.42
C PHE A 203 4.68 0.71 0.09
N ILE A 204 5.54 -0.30 0.11
CA ILE A 204 6.17 -0.85 -1.09
C ILE A 204 6.00 -2.37 -1.09
N ASN A 205 5.22 -2.89 -2.04
CA ASN A 205 5.06 -4.33 -2.23
C ASN A 205 5.95 -4.83 -3.38
N ASN A 206 7.08 -5.41 -3.02
CA ASN A 206 7.95 -6.19 -3.90
C ASN A 206 7.66 -7.71 -3.82
N GLY A 207 6.60 -8.11 -3.12
CA GLY A 207 6.17 -9.48 -2.95
C GLY A 207 5.13 -9.95 -3.97
N THR A 208 4.62 -11.15 -3.71
CA THR A 208 3.60 -11.84 -4.51
C THR A 208 2.27 -11.99 -3.78
N GLY A 209 2.17 -11.50 -2.54
CA GLY A 209 0.92 -11.47 -1.78
C GLY A 209 0.06 -10.25 -2.12
N SER A 210 -1.25 -10.39 -1.94
CA SER A 210 -2.21 -9.29 -2.05
C SER A 210 -2.09 -8.33 -0.87
N VAL A 211 -2.54 -7.10 -1.08
CA VAL A 211 -2.32 -6.01 -0.13
C VAL A 211 -3.58 -5.21 0.15
N VAL A 212 -3.64 -4.67 1.37
CA VAL A 212 -4.65 -3.68 1.77
C VAL A 212 -3.93 -2.54 2.47
N VAL A 213 -3.96 -1.34 1.90
CA VAL A 213 -3.41 -0.13 2.53
C VAL A 213 -4.55 0.83 2.85
N LEU A 214 -4.61 1.31 4.09
CA LEU A 214 -5.65 2.22 4.60
C LEU A 214 -5.01 3.48 5.21
N GLY A 215 -4.98 4.57 4.43
CA GLY A 215 -4.37 5.85 4.81
C GLY A 215 -5.13 6.69 5.83
N GLN A 216 -6.44 6.48 5.93
CA GLN A 216 -7.31 7.19 6.89
C GLN A 216 -7.15 8.71 6.87
N ARG A 217 -6.53 9.31 7.89
CA ARG A 217 -6.34 10.76 8.00
C ARG A 217 -4.95 11.23 7.55
N GLY A 218 -4.00 10.33 7.33
CA GLY A 218 -2.63 10.64 6.89
C GLY A 218 -2.50 10.61 5.37
N SER A 219 -1.34 10.99 4.84
CA SER A 219 -1.02 10.81 3.42
C SER A 219 -0.37 9.45 3.16
N VAL A 220 -0.58 8.90 1.97
CA VAL A 220 -0.09 7.57 1.58
C VAL A 220 0.70 7.63 0.29
N THR A 221 1.90 7.09 0.30
CA THR A 221 2.61 6.62 -0.89
C THR A 221 2.51 5.10 -0.92
N ALA A 222 1.91 4.50 -1.94
CA ALA A 222 1.75 3.05 -1.99
C ALA A 222 2.06 2.47 -3.38
N PHE A 223 2.90 1.45 -3.40
CA PHE A 223 3.18 0.61 -4.57
C PHE A 223 2.61 -0.79 -4.32
N GLY A 224 1.55 -1.16 -5.05
CA GLY A 224 0.70 -2.32 -4.78
C GLY A 224 1.30 -3.68 -5.13
N GLY A 225 2.30 -3.73 -6.00
CA GLY A 225 3.01 -4.97 -6.36
C GLY A 225 2.29 -5.77 -7.44
N ASN A 226 2.20 -7.10 -7.26
CA ASN A 226 1.85 -8.02 -8.36
C ASN A 226 0.50 -8.75 -8.26
N ALA A 227 -0.09 -8.84 -7.07
CA ALA A 227 -1.20 -9.76 -6.80
C ALA A 227 -2.58 -9.11 -6.77
N GLY A 228 -2.67 -7.81 -7.05
CA GLY A 228 -3.89 -7.04 -6.82
C GLY A 228 -4.10 -6.69 -5.34
N GLY A 229 -5.12 -5.86 -5.08
CA GLY A 229 -5.43 -5.42 -3.72
C GLY A 229 -6.26 -4.13 -3.66
N LEU A 230 -6.25 -3.53 -2.48
CA LEU A 230 -6.91 -2.26 -2.20
C LEU A 230 -5.87 -1.25 -1.71
N LEU A 231 -5.72 -0.13 -2.40
CA LEU A 231 -4.95 1.01 -1.93
C LEU A 231 -5.92 2.17 -1.66
N TYR A 232 -6.11 2.48 -0.40
CA TYR A 232 -6.97 3.58 0.05
C TYR A 232 -6.09 4.68 0.64
N GLY A 233 -5.92 5.78 -0.09
CA GLY A 233 -5.25 7.00 0.37
C GLY A 233 -6.02 7.68 1.49
N GLY A 234 -5.38 8.57 2.24
CA GLY A 234 -6.04 9.25 3.35
C GLY A 234 -6.55 10.65 3.02
N THR A 235 -7.45 11.15 3.86
CA THR A 235 -8.15 12.42 3.69
C THR A 235 -7.25 13.65 3.81
N ALA A 236 -5.98 13.49 4.21
CA ALA A 236 -4.99 14.57 4.13
C ALA A 236 -4.66 14.94 2.67
N GLY A 237 -4.98 14.07 1.71
CA GLY A 237 -4.68 14.28 0.30
C GLY A 237 -3.20 14.10 -0.03
N ASN A 238 -2.82 14.51 -1.23
CA ASN A 238 -1.49 14.32 -1.81
C ASN A 238 -1.02 12.85 -1.75
N ASN A 239 -1.95 11.91 -1.90
CA ASN A 239 -1.65 10.49 -1.93
C ASN A 239 -1.07 10.10 -3.29
N GLN A 240 -0.12 9.17 -3.30
CA GLN A 240 0.44 8.57 -4.52
C GLN A 240 0.19 7.07 -4.49
N LEU A 241 -0.78 6.60 -5.28
CA LEU A 241 -1.22 5.20 -5.27
C LEU A 241 -0.93 4.55 -6.62
N VAL A 242 0.05 3.66 -6.65
CA VAL A 242 0.50 2.95 -7.85
C VAL A 242 0.21 1.45 -7.70
N ALA A 243 -0.78 0.94 -8.43
CA ALA A 243 -1.25 -0.45 -8.31
C ALA A 243 -0.18 -1.50 -8.71
N GLY A 244 0.48 -1.33 -9.85
CA GLY A 244 1.36 -2.38 -10.42
C GLY A 244 0.58 -3.43 -11.22
N ASN A 245 0.94 -4.71 -11.09
CA ASN A 245 0.27 -5.83 -11.76
C ASN A 245 -0.89 -6.38 -10.93
N GLY A 246 -1.88 -6.98 -11.59
CA GLY A 246 -3.07 -7.51 -10.95
C GLY A 246 -4.16 -6.45 -10.81
N SER A 247 -5.37 -6.88 -10.45
CA SER A 247 -6.52 -5.99 -10.34
C SER A 247 -6.51 -5.22 -9.02
N PHE A 248 -6.61 -3.89 -9.09
CA PHE A 248 -6.65 -3.03 -7.90
C PHE A 248 -7.90 -2.17 -7.84
N THR A 249 -8.34 -1.92 -6.61
CA THR A 249 -9.14 -0.75 -6.28
C THR A 249 -8.23 0.32 -5.69
N LEU A 250 -8.20 1.50 -6.29
CA LEU A 250 -7.48 2.68 -5.83
C LEU A 250 -8.49 3.73 -5.36
N VAL A 251 -8.34 4.25 -4.15
CA VAL A 251 -9.19 5.32 -3.62
C VAL A 251 -8.31 6.48 -3.16
N GLY A 252 -8.42 7.67 -3.75
CA GLY A 252 -7.57 8.82 -3.40
C GLY A 252 -7.89 9.38 -2.02
N GLY A 253 -9.17 9.69 -1.80
CA GLY A 253 -9.67 10.21 -0.54
C GLY A 253 -9.65 11.74 -0.48
N GLY A 254 -8.48 12.36 -0.35
CA GLY A 254 -8.33 13.80 -0.19
C GLY A 254 -8.26 14.56 -1.52
N ASN A 255 -7.59 15.72 -1.48
CA ASN A 255 -7.30 16.55 -2.66
C ASN A 255 -5.88 16.29 -3.15
N GLY A 256 -5.65 16.39 -4.46
CA GLY A 256 -4.30 16.37 -5.03
C GLY A 256 -3.71 14.98 -5.15
N ASP A 257 -4.57 13.96 -5.20
CA ASP A 257 -4.15 12.57 -5.25
C ASP A 257 -3.76 12.13 -6.67
N THR A 258 -2.79 11.22 -6.75
CA THR A 258 -2.39 10.55 -7.99
C THR A 258 -2.70 9.06 -7.87
N LEU A 259 -3.59 8.56 -8.74
CA LEU A 259 -4.00 7.16 -8.81
C LEU A 259 -3.53 6.58 -10.15
N ALA A 260 -2.70 5.54 -10.10
CA ALA A 260 -1.99 5.02 -11.26
C ALA A 260 -2.11 3.49 -11.35
N ALA A 261 -2.87 3.00 -12.32
CA ALA A 261 -3.08 1.59 -12.60
C ALA A 261 -2.15 1.05 -13.70
N GLY A 262 -1.57 -0.14 -13.48
CA GLY A 262 -0.74 -0.83 -14.48
C GLY A 262 0.63 -0.22 -14.76
N TYR A 263 1.12 0.74 -13.97
CA TYR A 263 2.48 1.28 -14.18
C TYR A 263 3.54 0.27 -13.73
N ASN A 264 4.61 0.12 -14.53
CA ASN A 264 5.63 -0.94 -14.37
C ASN A 264 5.04 -2.36 -14.36
N ALA A 265 3.86 -2.55 -14.96
CA ALA A 265 3.20 -3.83 -15.09
C ALA A 265 3.38 -4.42 -16.50
N THR A 266 3.15 -5.72 -16.60
CA THR A 266 3.02 -6.44 -17.88
C THR A 266 1.54 -6.49 -18.27
N PHE A 267 1.25 -6.34 -19.56
CA PHE A 267 -0.12 -6.44 -20.04
C PHE A 267 -0.79 -7.76 -19.67
N SER A 268 -2.03 -7.68 -19.18
CA SER A 268 -2.87 -8.83 -18.88
C SER A 268 -4.34 -8.47 -19.04
N THR A 269 -5.13 -9.36 -19.64
CA THR A 269 -6.59 -9.22 -19.77
C THR A 269 -7.32 -9.30 -18.42
N SER A 270 -6.64 -9.81 -17.39
CA SER A 270 -7.14 -9.87 -16.01
C SER A 270 -6.68 -8.69 -15.15
N ASN A 271 -5.97 -7.71 -15.72
CA ASN A 271 -5.57 -6.50 -15.02
C ASN A 271 -6.66 -5.43 -15.16
N ASN A 272 -7.73 -5.59 -14.40
CA ASN A 272 -8.86 -4.65 -14.37
C ASN A 272 -8.81 -3.80 -13.12
N ASN A 273 -9.03 -2.49 -13.23
CA ASN A 273 -8.83 -1.59 -12.10
C ASN A 273 -9.98 -0.61 -11.92
N ASP A 274 -10.27 -0.29 -10.66
CA ASP A 274 -11.23 0.73 -10.29
C ASP A 274 -10.51 1.86 -9.57
N LEU A 275 -10.60 3.08 -10.10
CA LEU A 275 -9.93 4.27 -9.57
C LEU A 275 -11.01 5.25 -9.12
N PHE A 276 -11.10 5.47 -7.81
CA PHE A 276 -12.02 6.40 -7.18
C PHE A 276 -11.24 7.59 -6.62
N ALA A 277 -11.32 8.74 -7.29
CA ALA A 277 -10.83 9.98 -6.74
C ALA A 277 -11.74 10.53 -5.63
N GLY A 278 -11.24 11.56 -4.95
CA GLY A 278 -11.80 12.08 -3.72
C GLY A 278 -12.45 13.44 -3.93
N VAL A 279 -12.09 14.37 -3.07
CA VAL A 279 -12.50 15.77 -3.15
C VAL A 279 -11.29 16.61 -3.52
N GLY A 280 -11.32 17.28 -4.66
CA GLY A 280 -10.20 18.12 -5.08
C GLY A 280 -9.86 17.94 -6.55
N ASN A 281 -8.64 18.31 -6.90
CA ASN A 281 -8.15 18.10 -8.25
C ASN A 281 -7.23 16.87 -8.22
N GLU A 282 -7.70 15.77 -8.79
CA GLU A 282 -6.96 14.52 -8.80
C GLU A 282 -6.37 14.20 -10.19
N THR A 283 -5.37 13.32 -10.21
CA THR A 283 -4.82 12.73 -11.44
C THR A 283 -5.04 11.22 -11.43
N LEU A 284 -5.79 10.71 -12.40
CA LEU A 284 -6.09 9.29 -12.54
C LEU A 284 -5.54 8.77 -13.87
N GLY A 285 -4.83 7.65 -13.83
CA GLY A 285 -4.17 7.07 -14.99
C GLY A 285 -4.28 5.55 -15.03
N ALA A 286 -4.61 4.97 -16.18
CA ALA A 286 -4.42 3.54 -16.43
C ALA A 286 -3.49 3.32 -17.63
N SER A 287 -2.46 2.51 -17.45
CA SER A 287 -1.45 2.26 -18.49
C SER A 287 -1.91 1.23 -19.53
N GLN A 288 -1.10 1.05 -20.57
CA GLN A 288 -1.25 0.00 -21.60
C GLN A 288 -1.19 -1.42 -21.04
N ALA A 289 -0.72 -1.61 -19.80
CA ALA A 289 -0.69 -2.92 -19.16
C ALA A 289 -2.06 -3.35 -18.57
N THR A 290 -3.04 -2.44 -18.57
CA THR A 290 -4.38 -2.69 -18.05
C THR A 290 -5.35 -3.13 -19.14
N ASN A 291 -6.44 -3.79 -18.75
CA ASN A 291 -7.53 -4.17 -19.65
C ASN A 291 -8.74 -3.27 -19.45
N ASN A 292 -9.71 -3.66 -18.62
CA ASN A 292 -10.88 -2.83 -18.32
C ASN A 292 -10.58 -1.91 -17.13
N ASN A 293 -10.97 -0.64 -17.22
CA ASN A 293 -10.81 0.28 -16.09
C ASN A 293 -12.07 1.11 -15.85
N LEU A 294 -12.31 1.40 -14.58
CA LEU A 294 -13.31 2.36 -14.13
C LEU A 294 -12.60 3.55 -13.48
N PHE A 295 -13.00 4.75 -13.85
CA PHE A 295 -12.55 6.00 -13.27
C PHE A 295 -13.77 6.72 -12.70
N ALA A 296 -13.79 6.96 -11.39
CA ALA A 296 -14.76 7.82 -10.74
C ALA A 296 -14.03 9.06 -10.23
N ALA A 297 -14.21 10.17 -10.92
CA ALA A 297 -13.40 11.37 -10.75
C ALA A 297 -13.59 12.07 -9.40
N GLY A 298 -14.68 11.81 -8.68
CA GLY A 298 -14.98 12.61 -7.49
C GLY A 298 -15.34 14.06 -7.87
N SER A 299 -15.16 14.99 -6.95
CA SER A 299 -15.47 16.41 -7.17
C SER A 299 -14.22 17.23 -7.42
N GLY A 300 -14.26 18.20 -8.33
CA GLY A 300 -13.17 19.11 -8.62
C GLY A 300 -12.64 18.92 -10.04
N ASN A 301 -11.46 19.49 -10.33
CA ASN A 301 -10.95 19.58 -11.68
C ASN A 301 -9.89 18.51 -11.95
N ASP A 302 -10.36 17.33 -12.31
CA ASP A 302 -9.52 16.14 -12.46
C ASP A 302 -8.87 16.02 -13.84
N VAL A 303 -7.74 15.34 -13.88
CA VAL A 303 -7.10 14.87 -15.11
C VAL A 303 -7.18 13.35 -15.15
N ILE A 304 -7.83 12.81 -16.17
CA ILE A 304 -8.06 11.37 -16.31
C ILE A 304 -7.50 10.91 -17.64
N SER A 305 -6.70 9.85 -17.63
CA SER A 305 -6.14 9.27 -18.85
C SER A 305 -6.20 7.75 -18.81
N SER A 306 -6.66 7.14 -19.90
CA SER A 306 -6.57 5.69 -20.08
C SER A 306 -5.77 5.33 -21.31
N ALA A 307 -5.01 4.25 -21.18
CA ALA A 307 -4.44 3.51 -22.30
C ALA A 307 -4.75 2.01 -22.18
N GLY A 308 -5.80 1.62 -21.44
CA GLY A 308 -6.22 0.22 -21.33
C GLY A 308 -6.80 -0.33 -22.64
N ALA A 309 -6.60 -1.63 -22.91
CA ALA A 309 -7.03 -2.25 -24.16
C ALA A 309 -8.52 -2.63 -24.20
N GLY A 310 -9.19 -2.69 -23.03
CA GLY A 310 -10.57 -3.14 -22.90
C GLY A 310 -11.57 -1.99 -22.80
N ALA A 311 -12.66 -2.22 -22.05
CA ALA A 311 -13.67 -1.21 -21.75
C ALA A 311 -13.17 -0.20 -20.70
N GLN A 312 -13.29 1.09 -21.03
CA GLN A 312 -12.91 2.20 -20.17
C GLN A 312 -14.15 2.99 -19.78
N TYR A 313 -14.45 3.07 -18.49
CA TYR A 313 -15.62 3.76 -17.96
C TYR A 313 -15.21 5.00 -17.19
N PHE A 314 -15.68 6.18 -17.60
CA PHE A 314 -15.34 7.46 -16.98
C PHE A 314 -16.59 8.07 -16.35
N PHE A 315 -16.67 8.08 -15.03
CA PHE A 315 -17.71 8.73 -14.25
C PHE A 315 -17.21 10.10 -13.76
N THR A 316 -17.67 11.14 -14.42
CA THR A 316 -17.32 12.52 -14.04
C THR A 316 -18.35 13.09 -13.06
N SER A 317 -17.98 14.13 -12.33
CA SER A 317 -18.93 14.95 -11.58
C SER A 317 -19.46 16.12 -12.42
N SER A 318 -20.13 17.06 -11.76
CA SER A 318 -20.54 18.33 -12.36
C SER A 318 -19.42 19.39 -12.38
N SER A 319 -18.20 19.05 -11.92
CA SER A 319 -17.01 19.89 -12.04
C SER A 319 -16.32 19.71 -13.41
N SER A 320 -15.21 20.43 -13.63
CA SER A 320 -14.53 20.48 -14.93
C SER A 320 -13.36 19.50 -14.99
N SER A 321 -13.50 18.37 -15.67
CA SER A 321 -12.39 17.40 -15.83
C SER A 321 -11.79 17.46 -17.25
N THR A 322 -10.50 17.13 -17.38
CA THR A 322 -9.86 16.85 -18.68
C THR A 322 -9.67 15.35 -18.82
N ILE A 323 -10.20 14.78 -19.89
CA ILE A 323 -10.29 13.33 -20.05
C ILE A 323 -9.67 12.91 -21.38
N TYR A 324 -8.72 11.99 -21.30
CA TYR A 324 -8.10 11.33 -22.45
C TYR A 324 -8.60 9.90 -22.53
N GLY A 325 -9.45 9.62 -23.53
CA GLY A 325 -9.86 8.26 -23.86
C GLY A 325 -8.69 7.38 -24.30
N SER A 326 -8.84 6.07 -24.11
CA SER A 326 -7.89 5.10 -24.65
C SER A 326 -8.00 5.02 -26.16
N THR A 327 -6.84 5.08 -26.81
CA THR A 327 -6.68 4.92 -28.26
C THR A 327 -6.15 3.53 -28.63
N VAL A 328 -5.98 2.64 -27.65
CA VAL A 328 -5.49 1.27 -27.89
C VAL A 328 -6.50 0.52 -28.75
N THR A 329 -6.00 -0.23 -29.74
CA THR A 329 -6.85 -1.01 -30.63
C THR A 329 -7.72 -1.99 -29.85
N GLY A 330 -9.04 -1.93 -30.07
CA GLY A 330 -10.02 -2.74 -29.36
C GLY A 330 -10.59 -2.10 -28.09
N ALA A 331 -10.04 -0.96 -27.64
CA ALA A 331 -10.59 -0.23 -26.52
C ALA A 331 -11.94 0.40 -26.89
N THR A 332 -12.82 0.48 -25.90
CA THR A 332 -14.08 1.24 -25.98
C THR A 332 -14.12 2.20 -24.82
N ASN A 333 -14.48 3.45 -25.06
CA ASN A 333 -14.57 4.46 -24.01
C ASN A 333 -16.03 4.87 -23.79
N THR A 334 -16.50 4.82 -22.55
CA THR A 334 -17.83 5.30 -22.17
C THR A 334 -17.73 6.38 -21.10
N TYR A 335 -18.22 7.58 -21.42
CA TYR A 335 -18.15 8.77 -20.58
C TYR A 335 -19.53 9.06 -19.98
N PHE A 336 -19.66 8.88 -18.67
CA PHE A 336 -20.86 9.13 -17.90
C PHE A 336 -20.81 10.51 -17.25
N VAL A 337 -21.50 11.47 -17.87
CA VAL A 337 -21.49 12.89 -17.50
C VAL A 337 -22.75 13.29 -16.73
N SER A 338 -22.68 14.44 -16.03
CA SER A 338 -23.76 15.03 -15.23
C SER A 338 -24.37 14.10 -14.17
N ASN A 339 -23.76 14.06 -12.98
CA ASN A 339 -24.26 13.26 -11.86
C ASN A 339 -25.26 14.00 -10.94
N SER A 340 -25.54 15.29 -11.15
CA SER A 340 -26.39 16.08 -10.25
C SER A 340 -27.30 17.07 -10.97
N THR A 341 -28.38 17.50 -10.33
CA THR A 341 -29.25 18.58 -10.80
C THR A 341 -28.62 19.97 -10.68
N ALA A 342 -27.45 20.08 -10.04
CA ALA A 342 -26.58 21.26 -10.03
C ALA A 342 -25.42 21.02 -11.02
N GLY A 343 -25.66 21.34 -12.29
CA GLY A 343 -24.66 21.30 -13.35
C GLY A 343 -23.78 22.55 -13.39
N GLY A 344 -23.03 22.73 -14.48
CA GLY A 344 -22.28 23.96 -14.76
C GLY A 344 -20.78 23.79 -15.00
N GLY A 345 -20.22 22.60 -14.79
CA GLY A 345 -18.84 22.30 -15.14
C GLY A 345 -18.60 22.28 -16.65
N SER A 346 -17.36 22.54 -17.05
CA SER A 346 -16.91 22.45 -18.45
C SER A 346 -15.79 21.44 -18.55
N SER A 347 -16.12 20.23 -19.00
CA SER A 347 -15.14 19.16 -19.17
C SER A 347 -14.59 19.16 -20.60
N VAL A 348 -13.34 18.74 -20.76
CA VAL A 348 -12.69 18.55 -22.06
C VAL A 348 -12.53 17.05 -22.30
N LEU A 349 -12.99 16.61 -23.46
CA LEU A 349 -12.85 15.24 -23.91
C LEU A 349 -11.95 15.16 -25.15
N GLU A 350 -10.83 14.47 -24.96
CA GLU A 350 -9.82 14.16 -25.97
C GLU A 350 -9.91 12.67 -26.36
N ASN A 351 -9.46 12.34 -27.57
CA ASN A 351 -9.43 10.98 -28.11
C ASN A 351 -10.80 10.27 -28.24
N PHE A 352 -11.90 11.02 -28.32
CA PHE A 352 -13.21 10.42 -28.58
C PHE A 352 -13.26 9.80 -29.98
N ASN A 353 -13.69 8.54 -30.08
CA ASN A 353 -13.92 7.87 -31.36
C ASN A 353 -15.41 7.54 -31.52
N MET A 354 -16.12 8.29 -32.38
CA MET A 354 -17.56 8.10 -32.63
C MET A 354 -17.93 6.70 -33.16
N ALA A 355 -16.98 5.89 -33.62
CA ALA A 355 -17.27 4.51 -34.04
C ALA A 355 -17.32 3.50 -32.89
N THR A 356 -16.69 3.80 -31.75
CA THR A 356 -16.47 2.85 -30.64
C THR A 356 -16.88 3.39 -29.27
N ASP A 357 -16.94 4.71 -29.14
CA ASP A 357 -17.07 5.39 -27.86
C ASP A 357 -18.46 5.99 -27.69
N GLN A 358 -18.82 6.23 -26.43
CA GLN A 358 -20.12 6.81 -26.09
C GLN A 358 -19.99 7.89 -25.02
N VAL A 359 -20.72 8.98 -25.19
CA VAL A 359 -21.00 9.93 -24.11
C VAL A 359 -22.44 9.73 -23.66
N VAL A 360 -22.66 9.53 -22.37
CA VAL A 360 -23.97 9.28 -21.76
C VAL A 360 -24.25 10.33 -20.70
N ALA A 361 -25.17 11.24 -21.00
CA ALA A 361 -25.73 12.16 -20.02
C ALA A 361 -26.71 11.42 -19.10
N ARG A 362 -26.52 11.55 -17.79
CA ARG A 362 -27.28 10.81 -16.78
C ARG A 362 -28.39 11.66 -16.15
N ASN A 363 -29.25 11.02 -15.36
CA ASN A 363 -30.25 11.69 -14.52
C ASN A 363 -31.24 12.59 -15.28
N GLY A 364 -31.64 12.17 -16.49
CA GLY A 364 -32.59 12.91 -17.32
C GLY A 364 -32.01 14.15 -18.00
N VAL A 365 -30.69 14.37 -17.88
CA VAL A 365 -29.99 15.43 -18.61
C VAL A 365 -29.94 15.08 -20.09
N VAL A 366 -30.19 16.07 -20.93
CA VAL A 366 -30.17 15.95 -22.40
C VAL A 366 -29.21 16.97 -23.00
N ILE A 367 -28.82 16.72 -24.24
CA ILE A 367 -28.02 17.63 -25.05
C ILE A 367 -28.93 18.78 -25.50
N SER A 368 -28.68 19.99 -24.99
CA SER A 368 -29.50 21.17 -25.29
C SER A 368 -29.10 21.85 -26.59
N SER A 369 -27.79 21.92 -26.86
CA SER A 369 -27.26 22.54 -28.08
C SER A 369 -25.83 22.08 -28.34
N VAL A 370 -25.38 22.25 -29.58
CA VAL A 370 -23.99 22.02 -29.97
C VAL A 370 -23.50 23.21 -30.78
N ASN A 371 -22.35 23.77 -30.39
CA ASN A 371 -21.73 24.91 -31.05
C ASN A 371 -20.29 24.58 -31.45
N ASN A 372 -19.80 25.16 -32.56
CA ASN A 372 -18.38 25.07 -32.88
C ASN A 372 -17.57 25.88 -31.87
N ILE A 373 -16.42 25.34 -31.48
CA ILE A 373 -15.39 26.09 -30.77
C ILE A 373 -14.32 26.48 -31.78
N THR A 374 -14.12 27.78 -31.96
CA THR A 374 -13.03 28.31 -32.78
C THR A 374 -11.94 28.83 -31.85
N ALA A 375 -11.00 27.96 -31.50
CA ALA A 375 -9.86 28.31 -30.68
C ALA A 375 -8.57 27.72 -31.29
N SER A 376 -7.48 28.48 -31.29
CA SER A 376 -6.20 28.05 -31.86
C SER A 376 -5.60 26.82 -31.17
N ILE A 377 -5.99 26.56 -29.91
CA ILE A 377 -5.58 25.38 -29.13
C ILE A 377 -6.21 24.07 -29.64
N TYR A 378 -7.23 24.13 -30.50
CA TYR A 378 -7.86 22.98 -31.14
C TYR A 378 -7.65 23.01 -32.66
N PRO A 379 -6.44 22.68 -33.15
CA PRO A 379 -6.09 22.84 -34.56
C PRO A 379 -6.91 21.91 -35.49
N THR A 380 -7.41 20.80 -34.96
CA THR A 380 -8.31 19.86 -35.65
C THR A 380 -9.79 20.23 -35.51
N GLY A 381 -10.11 21.33 -34.83
CA GLY A 381 -11.47 21.74 -34.49
C GLY A 381 -11.97 21.13 -33.18
N ALA A 382 -12.99 21.76 -32.59
CA ALA A 382 -13.68 21.24 -31.42
C ALA A 382 -15.14 21.71 -31.41
N ALA A 383 -15.99 20.99 -30.67
CA ALA A 383 -17.39 21.33 -30.49
C ALA A 383 -17.76 21.38 -29.00
N ALA A 384 -18.48 22.43 -28.63
CA ALA A 384 -19.10 22.57 -27.32
C ALA A 384 -20.47 21.87 -27.35
N VAL A 385 -20.60 20.74 -26.65
CA VAL A 385 -21.87 20.09 -26.36
C VAL A 385 -22.39 20.67 -25.05
N MET A 386 -23.50 21.41 -25.14
CA MET A 386 -24.17 21.99 -23.98
C MET A 386 -25.24 21.02 -23.48
N LEU A 387 -25.29 20.83 -22.16
CA LEU A 387 -26.26 19.97 -21.49
C LEU A 387 -27.34 20.80 -20.80
N SER A 388 -28.53 20.20 -20.64
CA SER A 388 -29.71 20.87 -20.06
C SER A 388 -29.56 21.28 -18.60
N ASP A 389 -28.57 20.74 -17.89
CA ASP A 389 -28.22 21.11 -16.51
C ASP A 389 -27.21 22.29 -16.45
N GLY A 390 -26.82 22.85 -17.60
CA GLY A 390 -25.85 23.94 -17.71
C GLY A 390 -24.40 23.46 -17.87
N SER A 391 -24.12 22.16 -17.79
CA SER A 391 -22.78 21.62 -18.02
C SER A 391 -22.38 21.70 -19.50
N GLN A 392 -21.08 21.72 -19.76
CA GLN A 392 -20.50 21.76 -21.10
C GLN A 392 -19.48 20.63 -21.26
N ILE A 393 -19.45 20.03 -22.44
CA ILE A 393 -18.41 19.09 -22.86
C ILE A 393 -17.77 19.61 -24.13
N THR A 394 -16.47 19.91 -24.06
CA THR A 394 -15.65 20.23 -25.22
C THR A 394 -15.17 18.94 -25.85
N MET A 395 -15.75 18.58 -27.00
CA MET A 395 -15.37 17.40 -27.79
C MET A 395 -14.28 17.78 -28.78
N VAL A 396 -13.03 17.43 -28.49
CA VAL A 396 -11.88 17.78 -29.34
C VAL A 396 -11.84 16.88 -30.58
N GLY A 397 -11.55 17.47 -31.75
CA GLY A 397 -11.50 16.77 -33.04
C GLY A 397 -12.85 16.62 -33.76
N TYR A 398 -13.93 17.18 -33.21
CA TYR A 398 -15.27 17.16 -33.80
C TYR A 398 -15.81 18.56 -34.00
N ASN A 399 -16.56 18.76 -35.08
CA ASN A 399 -17.32 19.98 -35.33
C ASN A 399 -18.80 19.78 -35.01
N ALA A 400 -19.51 20.90 -34.77
CA ALA A 400 -20.92 20.88 -34.40
C ALA A 400 -21.80 20.13 -35.41
N SER A 401 -21.51 20.25 -36.71
CA SER A 401 -22.27 19.56 -37.77
C SER A 401 -22.28 18.03 -37.64
N GLN A 402 -21.28 17.44 -36.98
CA GLN A 402 -21.19 15.99 -36.76
C GLN A 402 -22.03 15.54 -35.55
N LEU A 403 -22.33 16.46 -34.62
CA LEU A 403 -22.91 16.17 -33.32
C LEU A 403 -24.33 16.73 -33.14
N THR A 404 -24.77 17.69 -33.97
CA THR A 404 -26.10 18.31 -33.86
C THR A 404 -27.26 17.32 -33.96
N LYS A 405 -27.07 16.18 -34.65
CA LYS A 405 -28.06 15.10 -34.74
C LYS A 405 -28.44 14.47 -33.38
N PHE A 406 -27.63 14.68 -32.34
CA PHE A 406 -27.88 14.16 -30.98
C PHE A 406 -28.63 15.14 -30.07
N VAL A 407 -28.87 16.38 -30.52
CA VAL A 407 -29.61 17.38 -29.73
C VAL A 407 -31.00 16.86 -29.37
N GLY A 408 -31.37 17.02 -28.10
CA GLY A 408 -32.60 16.48 -27.50
C GLY A 408 -32.46 15.05 -26.94
N GLY A 409 -31.40 14.33 -27.31
CA GLY A 409 -31.06 13.01 -26.75
C GLY A 409 -30.14 13.10 -25.54
N SER A 410 -29.87 11.95 -24.91
CA SER A 410 -28.95 11.83 -23.77
C SER A 410 -27.67 11.04 -24.10
N VAL A 411 -27.48 10.64 -25.35
CA VAL A 411 -26.34 9.79 -25.78
C VAL A 411 -25.74 10.31 -27.08
N ILE A 412 -24.41 10.34 -27.15
CA ILE A 412 -23.61 10.50 -28.38
C ILE A 412 -22.95 9.15 -28.66
N ASN A 413 -23.12 8.61 -29.87
CA ASN A 413 -22.61 7.31 -30.28
C ASN A 413 -22.36 7.17 -31.79
#